data_AF-A0A0Q9QGC1-F1
#
_entry.id   AF-A0A0Q9QGC1-F1
#
_cell.length_a   1.000
_cell.length_b   1.000
_cell.length_c   1.000
_cell.angle_alpha   90.00
_cell.angle_beta   90.00
_cell.angle_gamma   90.00
#
_symmetry.space_group_name_H-M   'P 1'
#
loop_
_entity.id
_entity.type
_entity.pdbx_description
1 polymer ?
#
loop_
_entity_poly.entity_id
_entity_poly.type
_entity_poly.pdbx_seq_one_letter_code
_entity_poly.pdbx_strand_id
1 'polypeptide(L)'
;MWSLLSDVSAWAEWLPAVTSVDALDGPVLRPGARFVVRQPGLRPATWVVTTLDPPRRFVWEARSTGMRMVAEHEIDVVSSTQSRVLLQFRFSGWLGVVVGRLFGGTVQRYIEQEADALKRKLEAS
;
A
#
# COMPACT_ATOMS: atom_id res chain seq x y z
N MET A 1 -9.86 -3.37 -11.83
CA MET A 1 -9.30 -2.50 -10.78
C MET A 1 -9.12 -3.25 -9.47
N TRP A 2 -10.20 -3.74 -8.83
CA TRP A 2 -10.09 -4.48 -7.56
C TRP A 2 -9.12 -5.66 -7.63
N SER A 3 -9.22 -6.52 -8.66
CA SER A 3 -8.31 -7.67 -8.83
C SER A 3 -6.84 -7.28 -8.83
N LEU A 4 -6.47 -6.19 -9.51
CA LEU A 4 -5.11 -5.66 -9.56
C LEU A 4 -4.66 -5.12 -8.19
N LEU A 5 -5.56 -4.45 -7.48
CA LEU A 5 -5.26 -3.83 -6.20
C LEU A 5 -5.20 -4.86 -5.05
N SER A 6 -6.07 -5.87 -5.06
CA SER A 6 -6.13 -6.92 -4.04
C SER A 6 -5.07 -8.02 -4.24
N ASP A 7 -4.51 -8.16 -5.44
CA ASP A 7 -3.38 -9.06 -5.71
C ASP A 7 -2.06 -8.42 -5.27
N VAL A 8 -1.88 -8.38 -3.94
CA VAL A 8 -0.73 -7.73 -3.30
C VAL A 8 0.59 -8.39 -3.66
N SER A 9 0.60 -9.67 -4.01
CA SER A 9 1.80 -10.40 -4.41
C SER A 9 2.34 -9.95 -5.77
N ALA A 10 1.46 -9.54 -6.69
CA ALA A 10 1.83 -9.04 -8.01
C ALA A 10 2.22 -7.55 -8.02
N TRP A 11 2.19 -6.86 -6.88
CA TRP A 11 2.46 -5.41 -6.81
C TRP A 11 3.83 -5.01 -7.36
N ALA A 12 4.87 -5.81 -7.13
CA ALA A 12 6.22 -5.51 -7.62
C ALA A 12 6.32 -5.42 -9.15
N GLU A 13 5.36 -6.01 -9.88
CA GLU A 13 5.34 -5.98 -11.34
C GLU A 13 4.92 -4.62 -11.90
N TRP A 14 4.25 -3.78 -11.10
CA TRP A 14 3.66 -2.53 -11.58
C TRP A 14 3.75 -1.33 -10.63
N LEU A 15 4.11 -1.54 -9.36
CA LEU A 15 4.36 -0.49 -8.37
C LEU A 15 5.88 -0.33 -8.15
N PRO A 16 6.52 0.72 -8.69
CA PRO A 16 7.95 0.95 -8.50
C PRO A 16 8.38 1.10 -7.04
N ALA A 17 7.47 1.51 -6.16
CA ALA A 17 7.74 1.63 -4.72
C ALA A 17 7.76 0.28 -3.98
N VAL A 18 7.43 -0.82 -4.65
CA VAL A 18 7.38 -2.17 -4.09
C VAL A 18 8.40 -3.04 -4.83
N THR A 19 9.37 -3.59 -4.08
CA THR A 19 10.38 -4.51 -4.62
C THR A 19 9.89 -5.95 -4.62
N SER A 20 9.20 -6.38 -3.56
CA SER A 20 8.57 -7.70 -3.48
C SER A 20 7.52 -7.73 -2.37
N VAL A 21 6.59 -8.68 -2.47
CA VAL A 21 5.61 -8.98 -1.43
C VAL A 21 5.58 -10.49 -1.19
N ASP A 22 6.09 -10.91 -0.04
CA ASP A 22 6.14 -12.32 0.35
C ASP A 22 4.91 -12.66 1.20
N ALA A 23 4.06 -13.59 0.75
CA ALA A 23 2.86 -14.00 1.48
C ALA A 23 3.20 -15.08 2.53
N LEU A 24 3.03 -14.78 3.82
CA LEU A 24 3.43 -15.68 4.92
C LEU A 24 2.36 -16.71 5.27
N ASP A 25 1.08 -16.40 5.03
CA ASP A 25 -0.06 -17.23 5.41
C ASP A 25 -0.90 -17.69 4.20
N GLY A 26 -0.23 -17.80 3.04
CA GLY A 26 -0.82 -18.08 1.74
C GLY A 26 -1.11 -16.82 0.91
N PRO A 27 -1.29 -16.95 -0.41
CA PRO A 27 -1.37 -15.81 -1.34
C PRO A 27 -2.71 -15.05 -1.27
N VAL A 28 -3.71 -15.62 -0.60
CA VAL A 28 -5.06 -15.05 -0.55
C VAL A 28 -5.12 -13.94 0.48
N LEU A 29 -5.55 -12.75 0.03
CA LEU A 29 -5.89 -11.64 0.91
C LEU A 29 -7.11 -12.02 1.76
N ARG A 30 -6.94 -12.07 3.09
CA ARG A 30 -8.01 -12.34 4.06
C ARG A 30 -7.65 -11.71 5.41
N PRO A 31 -8.63 -11.35 6.26
CA PRO A 31 -8.34 -10.86 7.60
C PRO A 31 -7.37 -11.80 8.37
N GLY A 32 -6.38 -11.20 9.01
CA GLY A 32 -5.31 -11.89 9.74
C GLY A 32 -4.15 -12.40 8.89
N ALA A 33 -4.27 -12.46 7.55
CA ALA A 33 -3.15 -12.87 6.70
C ALA A 33 -2.00 -11.86 6.74
N ARG A 34 -0.77 -12.38 6.72
CA ARG A 34 0.45 -11.59 6.80
C ARG A 34 1.24 -11.58 5.51
N PHE A 35 1.79 -10.42 5.19
CA PHE A 35 2.60 -10.19 4.00
C PHE A 35 3.85 -9.39 4.38
N VAL A 36 5.01 -9.81 3.91
CA VAL A 36 6.25 -9.02 4.05
C VAL A 36 6.41 -8.17 2.81
N VAL A 37 6.28 -6.86 2.98
CA VAL A 37 6.47 -5.90 1.90
C VAL A 37 7.90 -5.37 1.97
N ARG A 38 8.60 -5.40 0.82
CA ARG A 38 9.93 -4.83 0.65
C ARG A 38 9.83 -3.63 -0.28
N GLN A 39 10.49 -2.53 0.08
CA GLN A 39 10.50 -1.30 -0.69
C GLN A 39 11.95 -0.82 -0.85
N PRO A 40 12.30 -0.17 -1.97
CA PRO A 40 13.65 0.32 -2.18
C PRO A 40 14.07 1.30 -1.07
N GLY A 41 15.24 1.08 -0.46
CA GLY A 41 15.79 1.97 0.57
C GLY A 41 15.13 1.90 1.95
N LEU A 42 14.13 1.03 2.15
CA LEU A 42 13.45 0.83 3.43
C LEU A 42 13.67 -0.57 3.99
N ARG A 43 13.59 -0.71 5.32
CA ARG A 43 13.56 -2.03 5.95
C ARG A 43 12.24 -2.73 5.62
N PRO A 44 12.26 -4.05 5.36
CA PRO A 44 11.05 -4.83 5.16
C PRO A 44 10.07 -4.67 6.33
N ALA A 45 8.77 -4.58 6.01
CA ALA A 45 7.71 -4.49 7.00
C ALA A 45 6.73 -5.64 6.84
N THR A 46 6.32 -6.25 7.95
CA THR A 46 5.24 -7.24 7.96
C THR A 46 3.91 -6.52 8.15
N TRP A 47 3.03 -6.66 7.17
CA TRP A 47 1.67 -6.14 7.16
C TRP A 47 0.68 -7.25 7.48
N VAL A 48 -0.32 -6.94 8.29
CA VAL A 48 -1.41 -7.84 8.69
C VAL A 48 -2.72 -7.25 8.17
N VAL A 49 -3.48 -8.01 7.39
CA VAL A 49 -4.81 -7.57 6.92
C VAL A 49 -5.76 -7.46 8.11
N THR A 50 -6.32 -6.28 8.37
CA THR A 50 -7.27 -6.03 9.45
C THR A 50 -8.71 -6.00 8.97
N THR A 51 -8.93 -5.53 7.73
CA THR A 51 -10.26 -5.43 7.12
C THR A 51 -10.17 -5.84 5.67
N LEU A 52 -11.18 -6.56 5.18
CA LEU A 52 -11.33 -6.91 3.78
C LEU A 52 -12.82 -6.93 3.43
N ASP A 53 -13.24 -5.98 2.60
CA ASP A 53 -14.61 -5.78 2.13
C ASP A 53 -14.61 -5.78 0.58
N PRO A 54 -14.50 -6.95 -0.07
CA PRO A 54 -14.44 -7.01 -1.53
C PRO A 54 -15.77 -6.60 -2.17
N PRO A 55 -15.77 -5.99 -3.38
CA PRO A 55 -14.60 -5.60 -4.18
C PRO A 55 -14.17 -4.14 -3.93
N ARG A 56 -14.41 -3.62 -2.71
CA ARG A 56 -14.35 -2.18 -2.44
C ARG A 56 -13.11 -1.80 -1.66
N ARG A 57 -12.80 -2.51 -0.57
CA ARG A 57 -11.86 -1.99 0.42
C ARG A 57 -11.03 -3.08 1.08
N PHE A 58 -9.77 -2.77 1.36
CA PHE A 58 -9.01 -3.52 2.35
C PHE A 58 -8.13 -2.59 3.18
N VAL A 59 -7.91 -2.99 4.43
CA VAL A 59 -7.07 -2.28 5.39
C VAL A 59 -6.09 -3.28 5.98
N TRP A 60 -4.86 -2.84 6.15
CA TRP A 60 -3.82 -3.62 6.82
C TRP A 60 -2.94 -2.72 7.69
N GLU A 61 -2.30 -3.33 8.66
CA GLU A 61 -1.41 -2.64 9.58
C GLU A 61 -0.04 -3.28 9.66
N ALA A 62 0.98 -2.46 9.87
CA ALA A 62 2.33 -2.90 10.19
C ALA A 62 2.80 -2.20 11.47
N ARG A 63 3.65 -2.88 12.24
CA ARG A 63 4.23 -2.35 13.47
C ARG A 63 5.75 -2.44 13.41
N SER A 64 6.40 -1.38 13.86
CA SER A 64 7.83 -1.36 14.13
C SER A 64 8.07 -0.73 15.51
N THR A 65 9.30 -0.76 16.01
CA THR A 65 9.64 -0.17 17.31
C THR A 65 9.17 1.28 17.39
N GLY A 66 8.20 1.56 18.26
CA GLY A 66 7.64 2.89 18.51
C GLY A 66 6.77 3.49 17.39
N MET A 67 6.37 2.71 16.38
CA MET A 67 5.54 3.18 15.26
C MET A 67 4.52 2.12 14.82
N ARG A 68 3.28 2.57 14.58
CA ARG A 68 2.21 1.80 13.93
C ARG A 68 1.83 2.48 12.63
N MET A 69 1.75 1.69 11.58
CA MET A 69 1.34 2.09 10.23
C MET A 69 0.02 1.41 9.91
N VAL A 70 -0.92 2.16 9.36
CA VAL A 70 -2.18 1.64 8.84
C VAL A 70 -2.31 2.14 7.42
N ALA A 71 -2.54 1.23 6.47
CA ALA A 71 -2.77 1.56 5.09
C ALA A 71 -4.13 1.02 4.66
N GLU A 72 -4.86 1.85 3.94
CA GLU A 72 -6.23 1.62 3.55
C GLU A 72 -6.36 1.91 2.06
N HIS A 73 -6.94 0.94 1.36
CA HIS A 73 -7.17 0.99 -0.08
C HIS A 73 -8.66 0.83 -0.30
N GLU A 74 -9.28 1.81 -0.93
CA GLU A 74 -10.70 1.84 -1.21
C GLU A 74 -10.95 2.19 -2.68
N ILE A 75 -11.92 1.52 -3.29
CA ILE A 75 -12.37 1.72 -4.66
C ILE A 75 -13.83 2.14 -4.61
N ASP A 76 -14.07 3.38 -5.00
CA ASP A 76 -15.40 3.92 -5.25
C ASP A 76 -15.73 3.82 -6.73
N VAL A 77 -16.85 3.18 -7.04
CA VAL A 77 -17.39 3.15 -8.41
C VAL A 77 -18.18 4.45 -8.63
N VAL A 78 -17.67 5.31 -9.51
CA VAL A 78 -18.31 6.60 -9.85
C VAL A 78 -19.30 6.42 -11.00
N SER A 79 -18.98 5.53 -11.96
CA SER A 79 -19.85 5.12 -13.06
C SER A 79 -19.44 3.74 -13.59
N SER A 80 -20.11 3.25 -14.64
CA SER A 80 -19.74 1.99 -15.32
C SER A 80 -18.35 2.01 -15.95
N THR A 81 -17.78 3.18 -16.22
CA THR A 81 -16.46 3.35 -16.84
C THR A 81 -15.45 4.10 -15.97
N GLN A 82 -15.89 4.63 -14.82
CA GLN A 82 -15.05 5.45 -13.96
C GLN A 82 -15.02 4.92 -12.53
N SER A 83 -13.81 4.76 -12.01
CA SER A 83 -13.57 4.44 -10.60
C SER A 83 -12.65 5.47 -9.98
N ARG A 84 -12.82 5.70 -8.68
CA ARG A 84 -11.93 6.49 -7.84
C ARG A 84 -11.24 5.52 -6.89
N VAL A 85 -9.91 5.59 -6.84
CA VAL A 85 -9.11 4.84 -5.87
C VAL A 85 -8.67 5.81 -4.79
N LEU A 86 -8.98 5.49 -3.53
CA LEU A 86 -8.55 6.21 -2.35
C LEU A 86 -7.48 5.37 -1.65
N LEU A 87 -6.29 5.95 -1.51
CA LEU A 87 -5.18 5.37 -0.75
C LEU A 87 -4.94 6.25 0.47
N GLN A 88 -5.03 5.68 1.67
CA GLN A 88 -4.76 6.39 2.92
C GLN A 88 -3.68 5.68 3.71
N PHE A 89 -2.65 6.42 4.11
CA PHE A 89 -1.59 5.95 4.99
C PHE A 89 -1.59 6.78 6.27
N ARG A 90 -1.75 6.10 7.42
CA ARG A 90 -1.75 6.71 8.76
C ARG A 90 -0.57 6.18 9.55
N PHE A 91 0.24 7.08 10.07
CA PHE A 91 1.36 6.78 10.97
C PHE A 91 1.02 7.27 12.38
N SER A 92 1.28 6.45 13.39
CA SER A 92 1.08 6.82 14.80
C SER A 92 2.22 6.30 15.66
N GLY A 93 2.58 7.04 16.71
CA GLY A 93 3.68 6.70 17.62
C GLY A 93 4.73 7.82 17.74
N TRP A 94 5.55 7.72 18.79
CA TRP A 94 6.50 8.75 19.20
C TRP A 94 7.70 8.90 18.26
N LEU A 95 7.99 7.89 17.42
CA LEU A 95 9.04 7.94 16.38
C LEU A 95 8.55 8.45 15.01
N GLY A 96 7.25 8.76 14.84
CA GLY A 96 6.71 9.28 13.58
C GLY A 96 7.31 10.64 13.17
N VAL A 97 7.72 11.46 14.14
CA VAL A 97 8.38 12.75 13.93
C VAL A 97 9.83 12.58 13.45
N VAL A 98 10.49 11.48 13.84
CA VAL A 98 11.89 11.17 13.47
C VAL A 98 11.96 10.59 12.05
N VAL A 99 10.98 9.76 11.66
CA VAL A 99 10.84 9.26 10.27
C VAL A 99 10.54 10.42 9.30
N GLY A 100 9.68 11.38 9.68
CA GLY A 100 9.44 12.58 8.88
C GLY A 100 10.68 13.47 8.69
N ARG A 101 11.59 13.52 9.67
CA ARG A 101 12.85 14.30 9.59
C ARG A 101 13.99 13.58 8.85
N LEU A 102 14.07 12.24 8.90
CA LEU A 102 15.14 11.47 8.25
C LEU A 102 14.79 10.99 6.84
N PHE A 103 13.50 10.78 6.55
CA PHE A 103 13.01 10.24 5.27
C PHE A 103 12.02 11.17 4.54
N GLY A 104 11.73 12.37 5.06
CA GLY A 104 10.76 13.30 4.47
C GLY A 104 11.03 13.62 2.99
N GLY A 105 12.30 13.83 2.61
CA GLY A 105 12.68 14.10 1.22
C GLY A 105 12.61 12.89 0.28
N THR A 106 12.57 11.66 0.82
CA THR A 106 12.52 10.40 0.04
C THR A 106 11.09 9.90 -0.08
N VAL A 107 10.31 10.00 1.00
CA VAL A 107 8.87 9.67 1.03
C VAL A 107 8.08 10.60 0.12
N GLN A 108 8.35 11.91 0.14
CA GLN A 108 7.68 12.86 -0.75
C GLN A 108 7.97 12.58 -2.23
N ARG A 109 9.23 12.25 -2.55
CA ARG A 109 9.64 11.87 -3.92
C ARG A 109 8.99 10.58 -4.40
N TYR A 110 8.78 9.61 -3.50
CA TYR A 110 8.07 8.38 -3.84
C TYR A 110 6.57 8.62 -4.06
N ILE A 111 5.92 9.46 -3.26
CA ILE A 111 4.50 9.81 -3.45
C ILE A 111 4.30 10.57 -4.76
N GLU A 112 5.19 11.50 -5.10
CA GLU A 112 5.16 12.24 -6.37
C GLU A 112 5.39 11.30 -7.58
N GLN A 113 6.34 10.36 -7.47
CA GLN A 113 6.59 9.36 -8.52
C GLN A 113 5.45 8.35 -8.68
N GLU A 114 4.82 7.89 -7.59
CA GLU A 114 3.67 6.98 -7.64
C GLU A 114 2.44 7.65 -8.26
N ALA A 115 2.18 8.92 -7.94
CA ALA A 115 1.07 9.67 -8.54
C ALA A 115 1.24 9.84 -10.06
N ASP A 116 2.45 10.16 -10.52
CA ASP A 116 2.75 10.32 -11.94
C ASP A 116 2.79 8.98 -12.71
N ALA A 117 3.19 7.89 -12.06
CA ALA A 117 3.16 6.55 -12.65
C ALA A 117 1.71 6.03 -12.77
N LEU A 118 0.88 6.25 -11.76
CA LEU A 118 -0.53 5.88 -11.75
C LEU A 118 -1.30 6.65 -12.83
N LYS A 119 -1.03 7.95 -12.98
CA LYS A 119 -1.65 8.78 -14.01
C LYS A 119 -1.29 8.31 -15.43
N ARG A 120 -0.01 8.06 -15.71
CA ARG A 120 0.43 7.60 -17.05
C ARG A 120 -0.13 6.24 -17.45
N LYS A 121 -0.28 5.32 -16.49
CA LYS A 121 -0.87 4.00 -16.76
C LYS A 121 -2.39 4.09 -17.02
N LEU A 122 -3.07 5.04 -16.38
CA LEU A 122 -4.49 5.31 -16.60
C LEU A 122 -4.77 6.08 -17.90
N GLU A 123 -3.83 6.90 -18.38
CA GLU A 123 -3.95 7.64 -19.66
C GLU A 123 -3.58 6.78 -20.88
N ALA A 124 -2.89 5.65 -20.67
CA ALA A 124 -2.50 4.70 -21.71
C ALA A 124 -3.47 3.51 -21.87
N SER A 125 -4.60 3.49 -21.13
CA SER A 125 -5.71 2.54 -21.25
C SER A 125 -7.00 3.26 -21.64
#